data_AF-A0A7S3B568-F1
#
_entry.id   AF-A0A7S3B568-F1
#
_cell.length_a   1.000
_cell.length_b   1.000
_cell.length_c   1.000
_cell.angle_alpha   90.00
_cell.angle_beta   90.00
_cell.angle_gamma   90.00
#
_symmetry.space_group_name_H-M   'P 1'
#
loop_
_entity.id
_entity.type
_entity.pdbx_description
1 polymer ?
#
loop_
_entity_poly.entity_id
_entity_poly.type
_entity_poly.pdbx_seq_one_letter_code
_entity_poly.pdbx_strand_id
1 'polypeptide(L)'
;GSFGTLLMLPKMAAVARGHERMSALVRILSEILVDMLPFLSLMGFVILTNAFAFELLSPDDGEYSGPANAWFVAYSLTLGSFNGETYTDSLLMTFFFHYFTLFVNIVLLNVLIAIISDTYTRVTEKTASRSLLQRAQLLLELEETMPQSELDDKRLFPAWLHVLQRRNTTSVLQRDSVLAEAAEGKQKLDKIAVCLDKVAMGVEQLNADRSSIVTRMAHVEEMVAMMLPQEQVTCTSTPDLRTATAVRTRRRRLGGA
;
A
#
# COMPACT_ATOMS: atom_id res chain seq x y z
N GLY A 1 -39.42 -14.88 -19.10
CA GLY A 1 -38.19 -14.65 -19.89
C GLY A 1 -37.08 -14.23 -18.96
N SER A 2 -35.87 -14.76 -19.14
CA SER A 2 -34.67 -14.49 -18.31
C SER A 2 -34.40 -12.99 -18.09
N PHE A 3 -34.68 -12.16 -19.09
CA PHE A 3 -34.56 -10.70 -19.00
C PHE A 3 -35.49 -10.08 -17.94
N GLY A 4 -36.70 -10.61 -17.77
CA GLY A 4 -37.66 -10.14 -16.76
C GLY A 4 -37.18 -10.39 -15.34
N THR A 5 -36.55 -11.55 -15.10
CA THR A 5 -35.94 -11.89 -13.80
C THR A 5 -34.76 -10.96 -13.49
N LEU A 6 -33.97 -10.59 -14.50
CA LEU A 6 -32.82 -9.70 -14.35
C LEU A 6 -33.24 -8.27 -13.96
N LEU A 7 -34.29 -7.75 -14.60
CA LEU A 7 -34.86 -6.43 -14.26
C LEU A 7 -35.59 -6.43 -12.90
N MET A 8 -35.98 -7.60 -12.40
CA MET A 8 -36.62 -7.72 -11.09
C MET A 8 -35.64 -7.45 -9.95
N LEU A 9 -34.34 -7.75 -10.11
CA LEU A 9 -33.32 -7.57 -9.07
C LEU A 9 -33.15 -6.10 -8.61
N PRO A 10 -32.93 -5.11 -9.51
CA PRO A 10 -32.90 -3.70 -9.13
C PRO A 10 -34.22 -3.23 -8.50
N LYS A 11 -35.35 -3.75 -8.99
CA LYS A 11 -36.69 -3.45 -8.45
C LYS A 11 -36.85 -4.00 -7.02
N MET A 12 -36.37 -5.22 -6.75
CA MET A 12 -36.39 -5.80 -5.41
C MET A 12 -35.46 -5.05 -4.45
N ALA A 13 -34.27 -4.65 -4.89
CA ALA A 13 -33.39 -3.79 -4.11
C ALA A 13 -34.05 -2.44 -3.76
N ALA A 14 -34.85 -1.89 -4.67
CA ALA A 14 -35.61 -0.67 -4.44
C ALA A 14 -36.76 -0.84 -3.43
N VAL A 15 -37.41 -2.01 -3.38
CA VAL A 15 -38.41 -2.39 -2.36
C VAL A 15 -37.76 -2.58 -0.99
N ALA A 16 -36.54 -3.13 -0.97
CA ALA A 16 -35.75 -3.33 0.23
C ALA A 16 -35.48 -2.01 1.00
N ARG A 17 -35.57 -0.85 0.33
CA ARG A 17 -35.50 0.48 0.96
C ARG A 17 -36.59 0.77 2.00
N GLY A 18 -37.68 -0.01 2.03
CA GLY A 18 -38.77 0.16 3.00
C GLY A 18 -38.40 -0.21 4.44
N HIS A 19 -37.37 -1.03 4.64
CA HIS A 19 -36.91 -1.41 5.99
C HIS A 19 -35.75 -0.53 6.45
N GLU A 20 -35.81 0.06 7.65
CA GLU A 20 -34.87 1.09 8.13
C GLU A 20 -33.39 0.70 7.99
N ARG A 21 -33.03 -0.55 8.33
CA ARG A 21 -31.64 -1.05 8.22
C ARG A 21 -31.22 -1.28 6.77
N MET A 22 -32.15 -1.76 5.94
CA MET A 22 -31.87 -2.11 4.55
C MET A 22 -31.81 -0.86 3.66
N SER A 23 -32.58 0.18 4.00
CA SER A 23 -32.49 1.50 3.38
C SER A 23 -31.10 2.13 3.50
N ALA A 24 -30.48 2.00 4.67
CA ALA A 24 -29.11 2.46 4.89
C ALA A 24 -28.10 1.71 3.99
N LEU A 25 -28.21 0.39 3.89
CA LEU A 25 -27.34 -0.43 3.03
C LEU A 25 -27.51 -0.10 1.55
N VAL A 26 -28.75 0.01 1.07
CA VAL A 26 -29.04 0.35 -0.34
C VAL A 26 -28.54 1.75 -0.68
N ARG A 27 -28.63 2.70 0.26
CA ARG A 27 -28.07 4.05 0.08
C ARG A 27 -26.55 4.02 -0.06
N ILE A 28 -25.86 3.31 0.84
CA ILE A 28 -24.41 3.13 0.79
C ILE A 28 -24.01 2.50 -0.54
N LEU A 29 -24.68 1.41 -0.94
CA LEU A 29 -24.42 0.72 -2.20
C LEU A 29 -24.63 1.63 -3.41
N SER A 30 -25.74 2.36 -3.46
CA SER A 30 -26.03 3.25 -4.59
C SER A 30 -24.99 4.36 -4.74
N GLU A 31 -24.46 4.88 -3.63
CA GLU A 31 -23.46 5.94 -3.66
C GLU A 31 -22.07 5.38 -4.07
N ILE A 32 -21.72 4.18 -3.60
CA ILE A 32 -20.52 3.45 -4.06
C ILE A 32 -20.59 3.14 -5.57
N LEU A 33 -21.75 2.71 -6.08
CA LEU A 33 -21.93 2.42 -7.51
C LEU A 33 -21.73 3.65 -8.40
N VAL A 34 -22.10 4.84 -7.93
CA VAL A 34 -21.89 6.09 -8.68
C VAL A 34 -20.43 6.51 -8.62
N ASP A 35 -19.79 6.39 -7.46
CA ASP A 35 -18.39 6.80 -7.27
C ASP A 35 -17.40 5.85 -7.98
N MET A 36 -17.76 4.58 -8.15
CA MET A 36 -16.92 3.63 -8.90
C MET A 36 -17.07 3.78 -10.42
N LEU A 37 -18.08 4.49 -10.92
CA LEU A 37 -18.37 4.56 -12.37
C LEU A 37 -17.21 5.16 -13.19
N PRO A 38 -16.54 6.25 -12.77
CA PRO A 38 -15.36 6.75 -13.47
C PRO A 38 -14.22 5.73 -13.49
N PHE A 39 -14.00 5.02 -12.39
CA PHE A 39 -13.01 3.94 -12.33
C PHE A 39 -13.38 2.78 -13.27
N LEU A 40 -14.67 2.40 -13.32
CA LEU A 40 -15.16 1.36 -14.22
C LEU A 40 -15.00 1.77 -15.69
N SER A 41 -15.16 3.05 -16.01
CA SER A 41 -14.91 3.57 -17.36
C SER A 41 -13.45 3.47 -17.77
N LEU A 42 -12.52 3.77 -16.84
CA LEU A 42 -11.08 3.56 -17.04
C LEU A 42 -10.76 2.08 -17.24
N MET A 43 -11.35 1.20 -16.44
CA MET A 43 -11.19 -0.24 -16.58
C MET A 43 -11.71 -0.74 -17.92
N GLY A 44 -12.87 -0.26 -18.38
CA GLY A 44 -13.41 -0.57 -19.70
C GLY A 44 -12.47 -0.15 -20.83
N PHE A 45 -11.86 1.03 -20.73
CA PHE A 45 -10.86 1.49 -21.70
C PHE A 45 -9.60 0.60 -21.72
N VAL A 46 -9.12 0.18 -20.53
CA VAL A 46 -7.99 -0.75 -20.40
C VAL A 46 -8.33 -2.11 -21.01
N ILE A 47 -9.52 -2.65 -20.75
CA ILE A 47 -9.98 -3.92 -21.34
C ILE A 47 -10.02 -3.84 -22.88
N LEU A 48 -10.56 -2.74 -23.43
CA LEU A 48 -10.60 -2.54 -24.89
C LEU A 48 -9.20 -2.44 -25.50
N THR A 49 -8.31 -1.70 -24.86
CA THR A 49 -6.91 -1.57 -25.29
C THR A 49 -6.21 -2.93 -25.27
N ASN A 50 -6.47 -3.72 -24.23
CA ASN A 50 -5.89 -5.04 -24.06
C ASN A 50 -6.42 -6.06 -25.07
N ALA A 51 -7.73 -6.03 -25.35
CA ALA A 51 -8.35 -6.86 -26.38
C ALA A 51 -7.70 -6.61 -27.75
N PHE A 52 -7.52 -5.33 -28.11
CA PHE A 52 -6.87 -4.96 -29.37
C PHE A 52 -5.38 -5.31 -29.40
N ALA A 53 -4.67 -5.17 -28.27
CA ALA A 53 -3.26 -5.51 -28.18
C ALA A 53 -3.01 -7.02 -28.36
N PHE A 54 -3.84 -7.88 -27.77
CA PHE A 54 -3.72 -9.33 -27.91
C PHE A 54 -4.16 -9.83 -29.29
N GLU A 55 -5.19 -9.23 -29.89
CA GLU A 55 -5.57 -9.50 -31.28
C GLU A 55 -4.42 -9.22 -32.26
N LEU A 56 -3.59 -8.19 -31.99
CA LEU A 56 -2.42 -7.87 -32.80
C LEU A 56 -1.22 -8.80 -32.54
N LEU A 57 -1.02 -9.24 -31.30
CA LEU A 57 0.12 -10.07 -30.91
C LEU A 57 -0.05 -11.55 -31.27
N SER A 58 -1.30 -12.04 -31.28
CA SER A 58 -1.67 -13.45 -31.45
C SER A 58 -2.75 -13.62 -32.53
N PRO A 59 -2.45 -13.31 -33.81
CA PRO A 59 -3.44 -13.38 -34.89
C PRO A 59 -3.85 -14.82 -35.25
N ASP A 60 -3.00 -15.82 -34.95
CA ASP A 60 -3.25 -17.23 -35.29
C ASP A 60 -4.03 -17.98 -34.20
N ASP A 61 -4.24 -17.36 -33.03
CA ASP A 61 -4.95 -17.97 -31.91
C ASP A 61 -6.46 -17.80 -32.05
N GLY A 62 -7.17 -18.94 -32.13
CA GLY A 62 -8.63 -18.96 -32.24
C GLY A 62 -9.37 -18.30 -31.07
N GLU A 63 -8.74 -18.18 -29.89
CA GLU A 63 -9.32 -17.53 -28.72
C GLU A 63 -9.49 -16.01 -28.90
N TYR A 64 -8.62 -15.38 -29.69
CA TYR A 64 -8.70 -13.95 -30.03
C TYR A 64 -9.40 -13.70 -31.36
N SER A 65 -9.96 -14.75 -31.98
CA SER A 65 -10.69 -14.61 -33.24
C SER A 65 -12.01 -13.83 -33.03
N GLY A 66 -11.97 -12.56 -33.45
CA GLY A 66 -13.11 -11.65 -33.47
C GLY A 66 -13.20 -10.74 -32.23
N PRO A 67 -13.72 -9.51 -32.42
CA PRO A 67 -13.66 -8.45 -31.40
C PRO A 67 -14.46 -8.78 -30.13
N ALA A 68 -15.53 -9.57 -30.25
CA ALA A 68 -16.35 -9.97 -29.11
C ALA A 68 -15.65 -11.01 -28.21
N ASN A 69 -14.94 -11.97 -28.81
CA ASN A 69 -14.18 -12.98 -28.07
C ASN A 69 -12.94 -12.35 -27.42
N ALA A 70 -12.20 -11.51 -28.17
CA ALA A 70 -11.06 -10.77 -27.64
C ALA A 70 -11.46 -9.89 -26.44
N TRP A 71 -12.61 -9.22 -26.51
CA TRP A 71 -13.15 -8.46 -25.37
C TRP A 71 -13.47 -9.35 -24.16
N PHE A 72 -14.09 -10.51 -24.38
CA PHE A 72 -14.42 -11.44 -23.30
C PHE A 72 -13.18 -12.05 -22.64
N VAL A 73 -12.16 -12.40 -23.43
CA VAL A 73 -10.88 -12.90 -22.94
C VAL A 73 -10.15 -11.80 -22.15
N ALA A 74 -10.10 -10.57 -22.68
CA ALA A 74 -9.50 -9.43 -21.97
C ALA A 74 -10.22 -9.08 -20.66
N TYR A 75 -11.55 -9.20 -20.63
CA TYR A 75 -12.33 -9.07 -19.40
C TYR A 75 -12.01 -10.18 -18.39
N SER A 76 -11.93 -11.44 -18.85
CA SER A 76 -11.58 -12.58 -17.99
C SER A 76 -10.17 -12.45 -17.41
N LEU A 77 -9.22 -11.97 -18.22
CA LEU A 77 -7.86 -11.67 -17.80
C LEU A 77 -7.81 -10.55 -16.74
N THR A 78 -8.68 -9.56 -16.86
CA THR A 78 -8.85 -8.47 -15.87
C THR A 78 -9.44 -8.95 -14.55
N LEU A 79 -10.20 -10.06 -14.56
CA LEU A 79 -10.66 -10.73 -13.34
C LEU A 79 -9.62 -11.70 -12.74
N GLY A 80 -8.45 -11.83 -13.37
CA GLY A 80 -7.40 -12.75 -12.97
C GLY A 80 -7.60 -14.19 -13.45
N SER A 81 -8.56 -14.42 -14.37
CA SER A 81 -8.74 -15.72 -15.02
C SER A 81 -7.89 -15.80 -16.28
N PHE A 82 -6.76 -16.49 -16.19
CA PHE A 82 -5.89 -16.75 -17.33
C PHE A 82 -5.31 -18.16 -17.30
N ASN A 83 -5.01 -18.71 -18.48
CA ASN A 83 -4.25 -19.95 -18.61
C ASN A 83 -2.80 -19.60 -18.96
N GLY A 84 -1.84 -19.94 -18.11
CA GLY A 84 -0.44 -19.53 -18.28
C GLY A 84 0.20 -20.05 -19.56
N GLU A 85 -0.24 -21.21 -20.07
CA GLU A 85 0.31 -21.84 -21.27
C GLU A 85 0.00 -21.07 -22.55
N THR A 86 -1.07 -20.27 -22.58
CA THR A 86 -1.49 -19.50 -23.75
C THR A 86 -0.60 -18.27 -24.01
N TYR A 87 0.18 -17.82 -23.02
CA TYR A 87 0.91 -16.53 -23.10
C TYR A 87 2.43 -16.67 -23.17
N THR A 88 2.94 -17.90 -23.29
CA THR A 88 4.38 -18.19 -23.23
C THR A 88 5.09 -18.29 -24.58
N ASP A 89 4.36 -18.20 -25.69
CA ASP A 89 4.90 -18.45 -27.04
C ASP A 89 5.93 -17.40 -27.49
N SER A 90 5.84 -16.17 -26.97
CA SER A 90 6.78 -15.09 -27.28
C SER A 90 7.19 -14.34 -26.02
N LEU A 91 8.48 -13.98 -25.92
CA LEU A 91 9.00 -13.17 -24.82
C LEU A 91 8.28 -11.82 -24.69
N LEU A 92 7.87 -11.23 -25.82
CA LEU A 92 7.12 -9.98 -25.85
C LEU A 92 5.72 -10.14 -25.22
N MET A 93 5.05 -11.25 -25.57
CA MET A 93 3.72 -11.60 -25.05
C MET A 93 3.76 -11.89 -23.56
N THR A 94 4.73 -12.69 -23.11
CA THR A 94 4.95 -12.98 -21.68
C THR A 94 5.20 -11.70 -20.88
N PHE A 95 6.03 -10.77 -21.39
CA PHE A 95 6.31 -9.52 -20.71
C PHE A 95 5.07 -8.62 -20.63
N PHE A 96 4.33 -8.48 -21.75
CA PHE A 96 3.10 -7.69 -21.80
C PHE A 96 2.03 -8.26 -20.86
N PHE A 97 1.83 -9.58 -20.87
CA PHE A 97 0.93 -10.29 -19.99
C PHE A 97 1.26 -10.07 -18.50
N HIS A 98 2.54 -10.16 -18.13
CA HIS A 98 2.97 -9.96 -16.75
C HIS A 98 2.78 -8.50 -16.31
N TYR A 99 3.16 -7.54 -17.15
CA TYR A 99 2.94 -6.13 -16.90
C TYR A 99 1.46 -5.81 -16.70
N PHE A 100 0.59 -6.30 -17.60
CA PHE A 100 -0.85 -6.11 -17.51
C PHE A 100 -1.43 -6.72 -16.24
N THR A 101 -1.10 -7.98 -15.96
CA THR A 101 -1.65 -8.70 -14.80
C THR A 101 -1.22 -8.05 -13.49
N LEU A 102 0.06 -7.64 -13.36
CA LEU A 102 0.53 -6.92 -12.18
C LEU A 102 -0.15 -5.56 -12.03
N PHE A 103 -0.21 -4.76 -13.09
CA PHE A 103 -0.76 -3.42 -13.01
C PHE A 103 -2.29 -3.45 -12.78
N VAL A 104 -3.02 -4.26 -13.53
CA VAL A 104 -4.48 -4.29 -13.49
C VAL A 104 -5.00 -5.05 -12.26
N ASN A 105 -4.51 -6.26 -12.00
CA ASN A 105 -5.03 -7.05 -10.87
C ASN A 105 -4.51 -6.58 -9.52
N ILE A 106 -3.28 -6.03 -9.44
CA ILE A 106 -2.73 -5.60 -8.15
C ILE A 106 -2.99 -4.10 -7.93
N VAL A 107 -2.60 -3.23 -8.87
CA VAL A 107 -2.71 -1.78 -8.65
C VAL A 107 -4.14 -1.29 -8.78
N LEU A 108 -4.81 -1.59 -9.89
CA LEU A 108 -6.19 -1.10 -10.13
C LEU A 108 -7.17 -1.64 -9.09
N LEU A 109 -7.09 -2.93 -8.73
CA LEU A 109 -7.97 -3.52 -7.71
C LEU A 109 -7.74 -2.90 -6.33
N ASN A 110 -6.48 -2.61 -5.96
CA ASN A 110 -6.18 -1.92 -4.70
C ASN A 110 -6.72 -0.48 -4.70
N VAL A 111 -6.65 0.23 -5.83
CA VAL A 111 -7.24 1.57 -5.96
C VAL A 111 -8.76 1.51 -5.86
N LEU A 112 -9.42 0.51 -6.45
CA LEU A 112 -10.86 0.33 -6.32
C LEU A 112 -11.29 0.15 -4.86
N ILE A 113 -10.58 -0.70 -4.11
CA ILE A 113 -10.85 -0.89 -2.68
C ILE A 113 -10.66 0.41 -1.90
N ALA A 114 -9.64 1.21 -2.23
CA ALA A 114 -9.42 2.51 -1.61
C ALA A 114 -10.58 3.48 -1.86
N ILE A 115 -11.08 3.56 -3.09
CA ILE A 115 -12.25 4.41 -3.45
C ILE A 115 -13.51 3.95 -2.72
N ILE A 116 -13.75 2.63 -2.64
CA ILE A 116 -14.90 2.08 -1.91
C ILE A 116 -14.80 2.40 -0.42
N SER A 117 -13.61 2.31 0.18
CA SER A 117 -13.38 2.59 1.59
C SER A 117 -13.63 4.05 1.96
N ASP A 118 -13.17 4.98 1.12
CA ASP A 118 -13.43 6.42 1.32
C ASP A 118 -14.93 6.73 1.21
N THR A 119 -15.58 6.21 0.16
CA THR A 119 -17.01 6.40 -0.07
C THR A 119 -17.84 5.82 1.07
N TYR A 120 -17.51 4.61 1.53
CA TYR A 120 -18.18 3.97 2.66
C TYR A 120 -18.12 4.83 3.93
N THR A 121 -16.94 5.35 4.26
CA THR A 121 -16.74 6.23 5.43
C THR A 121 -17.55 7.51 5.30
N ARG A 122 -17.48 8.18 4.14
CA ARG A 122 -18.21 9.42 3.87
C ARG A 122 -19.73 9.26 4.00
N VAL A 123 -20.28 8.14 3.52
CA VAL A 123 -21.74 7.90 3.54
C VAL A 123 -22.20 7.47 4.92
N THR A 124 -21.44 6.64 5.63
CA THR A 124 -21.78 6.19 6.99
C THR A 124 -21.75 7.34 7.99
N GLU A 125 -20.77 8.24 7.93
CA GLU A 125 -20.70 9.45 8.75
C GLU A 125 -21.95 10.33 8.59
N LYS A 126 -22.36 10.57 7.33
CA LYS A 126 -23.56 11.36 7.03
C LYS A 126 -24.85 10.65 7.47
N THR A 127 -24.88 9.32 7.42
CA THR A 127 -26.07 8.54 7.76
C THR A 127 -26.37 8.57 9.26
N ALA A 128 -25.34 8.57 10.12
CA ALA A 128 -25.52 8.68 11.56
C ALA A 128 -26.20 10.01 11.95
N SER A 129 -25.69 11.14 11.44
CA SER A 129 -26.29 12.46 11.71
C SER A 129 -27.68 12.63 11.09
N ARG A 130 -27.89 12.13 9.87
CA ARG A 130 -29.19 12.17 9.20
C ARG A 130 -30.25 11.35 9.93
N SER A 131 -29.89 10.19 10.49
CA SER A 131 -30.86 9.36 11.24
C SER A 131 -31.32 10.04 12.54
N LEU A 132 -30.42 10.73 13.24
CA LEU A 132 -30.78 11.54 14.41
C LEU A 132 -31.70 12.72 14.04
N LEU A 133 -31.37 13.44 12.96
CA LEU A 133 -32.18 14.55 12.49
C LEU A 133 -33.58 14.07 12.06
N GLN A 134 -33.66 12.95 11.35
CA GLN A 134 -34.92 12.36 10.92
C GLN A 134 -35.79 11.92 12.11
N ARG A 135 -35.19 11.41 13.19
CA ARG A 135 -35.91 11.11 14.45
C ARG A 135 -36.41 12.37 15.14
N ALA A 136 -35.61 13.43 15.18
CA ALA A 136 -36.01 14.71 15.77
C ALA A 136 -37.16 15.36 14.98
N GLN A 137 -37.14 15.29 13.65
CA GLN A 137 -38.24 15.74 12.80
C GLN A 137 -39.53 14.96 13.06
N LEU A 138 -39.44 13.64 13.17
CA LEU A 138 -40.61 12.79 13.46
C LEU A 138 -41.20 13.09 14.84
N LEU A 139 -40.36 13.39 15.84
CA LEU A 139 -40.83 13.84 17.16
C LEU A 139 -41.55 15.19 17.08
N LEU A 140 -41.03 16.15 16.33
CA LEU A 140 -41.70 17.44 16.11
C LEU A 140 -43.05 17.29 15.41
N GLU A 141 -43.14 16.46 14.37
CA GLU A 141 -44.41 16.16 13.68
C GLU A 141 -45.43 15.51 14.63
N LEU A 142 -44.96 14.65 15.56
CA LEU A 142 -45.81 14.06 16.59
C LEU A 142 -46.29 15.10 17.60
N GLU A 143 -45.42 16.02 18.03
CA GLU A 143 -45.77 17.12 18.93
C GLU A 143 -46.81 18.05 18.31
N GLU A 144 -46.69 18.38 17.02
CA GLU A 144 -47.64 19.25 16.30
C GLU A 144 -49.03 18.61 16.13
N THR A 145 -49.10 17.28 16.07
CA THR A 145 -50.38 16.54 15.93
C THR A 145 -51.05 16.22 17.26
N MET A 146 -50.39 16.53 18.38
CA MET A 146 -50.86 16.21 19.73
C MET A 146 -51.78 17.32 20.30
N PRO A 147 -52.85 16.99 21.04
CA PRO A 147 -53.69 18.00 21.69
C PRO A 147 -52.95 18.73 22.81
N GLN A 148 -53.23 20.02 23.00
CA GLN A 148 -52.56 20.89 23.98
C GLN A 148 -52.59 20.36 25.43
N SER A 149 -53.60 19.55 25.78
CA SER A 149 -53.68 18.89 27.09
C SER A 149 -52.60 17.85 27.35
N GLU A 150 -52.06 17.21 26.31
CA GLU A 150 -50.99 16.21 26.41
C GLU A 150 -49.59 16.86 26.34
N LEU A 151 -49.46 18.01 25.67
CA LEU A 151 -48.23 18.80 25.63
C LEU A 151 -47.86 19.42 26.99
N ASP A 152 -48.87 19.79 27.79
CA ASP A 152 -48.67 20.34 29.15
C ASP A 152 -48.39 19.26 30.21
N ASP A 153 -48.46 17.98 29.86
CA ASP A 153 -48.16 16.90 30.81
C ASP A 153 -46.64 16.75 31.02
N LYS A 154 -46.18 17.21 32.19
CA LYS A 154 -44.78 17.08 32.65
C LYS A 154 -44.27 15.63 32.71
N ARG A 155 -45.15 14.63 32.64
CA ARG A 155 -44.75 13.22 32.56
C ARG A 155 -44.23 12.83 31.16
N LEU A 156 -44.78 13.45 30.11
CA LEU A 156 -44.39 13.20 28.72
C LEU A 156 -43.23 14.10 28.30
N PHE A 157 -43.17 15.33 28.82
CA PHE A 157 -42.13 16.33 28.51
C PHE A 157 -41.34 16.79 29.76
N PRO A 158 -40.46 15.96 30.33
CA PRO A 158 -39.58 16.40 31.40
C PRO A 158 -38.54 17.41 30.88
N ALA A 159 -38.05 18.30 31.75
CA ALA A 159 -37.04 19.28 31.37
C ALA A 159 -35.69 18.60 31.08
N TRP A 160 -35.33 18.46 29.80
CA TRP A 160 -34.07 17.86 29.37
C TRP A 160 -32.97 18.91 29.26
N LEU A 161 -31.87 18.74 30.00
CA LEU A 161 -30.65 19.53 29.83
C LEU A 161 -29.74 18.85 28.80
N HIS A 162 -29.73 19.35 27.57
CA HIS A 162 -28.78 18.89 26.56
C HIS A 162 -27.41 19.54 26.79
N VAL A 163 -26.48 18.77 27.36
CA VAL A 163 -25.08 19.20 27.51
C VAL A 163 -24.32 18.85 26.23
N LEU A 164 -24.01 19.86 25.42
CA LEU A 164 -23.14 19.68 24.26
C LEU A 164 -21.71 19.47 24.75
N GLN A 165 -21.29 18.21 24.81
CA GLN A 165 -19.90 17.89 25.09
C GLN A 165 -19.08 18.13 23.83
N ARG A 166 -18.17 19.12 23.87
CA ARG A 166 -17.17 19.31 22.82
C ARG A 166 -16.45 17.98 22.60
N ARG A 167 -16.51 17.45 21.38
CA ARG A 167 -15.70 16.30 20.97
C ARG A 167 -14.24 16.72 21.11
N ASN A 168 -13.60 16.35 22.22
CA ASN A 168 -12.15 16.53 22.37
C ASN A 168 -11.48 15.67 21.30
N THR A 169 -10.91 16.33 20.31
CA THR A 169 -10.24 15.75 19.14
C THR A 169 -8.93 15.03 19.48
N THR A 170 -8.75 14.53 20.71
CA THR A 170 -7.41 14.24 21.24
C THR A 170 -7.20 12.82 21.78
N SER A 171 -8.08 11.84 21.60
CA SER A 171 -7.81 10.53 22.23
C SER A 171 -8.34 9.25 21.60
N VAL A 172 -9.13 9.27 20.51
CA VAL A 172 -9.62 8.01 19.90
C VAL A 172 -8.98 7.71 18.55
N LEU A 173 -8.75 8.69 17.67
CA LEU A 173 -8.00 8.44 16.44
C LEU A 173 -6.47 8.47 16.64
N GLN A 174 -5.98 9.12 17.69
CA GLN A 174 -4.55 9.31 17.91
C GLN A 174 -3.92 8.25 18.83
N ARG A 175 -4.67 7.56 19.70
CA ARG A 175 -4.08 6.48 20.50
C ARG A 175 -3.78 5.24 19.66
N ASP A 176 -4.68 4.84 18.78
CA ASP A 176 -4.46 3.66 17.94
C ASP A 176 -3.51 3.95 16.77
N SER A 177 -3.56 5.15 16.18
CA SER A 177 -2.58 5.54 15.14
C SER A 177 -1.20 5.83 15.70
N VAL A 178 -1.05 6.45 16.89
CA VAL A 178 0.27 6.69 17.48
C VAL A 178 0.83 5.44 18.14
N LEU A 179 0.03 4.52 18.68
CA LEU A 179 0.53 3.21 19.10
C LEU A 179 0.92 2.35 17.90
N ALA A 180 0.19 2.42 16.78
CA ALA A 180 0.57 1.74 15.54
C ALA A 180 1.82 2.35 14.89
N GLU A 181 1.92 3.67 14.80
CA GLU A 181 3.08 4.38 14.25
C GLU A 181 4.31 4.27 15.16
N ALA A 182 4.13 4.27 16.48
CA ALA A 182 5.20 3.95 17.43
C ALA A 182 5.60 2.47 17.38
N ALA A 183 4.66 1.54 17.18
CA ALA A 183 4.98 0.12 16.99
C ALA A 183 5.71 -0.13 15.66
N GLU A 184 5.30 0.55 14.59
CA GLU A 184 5.99 0.50 13.29
C GLU A 184 7.38 1.14 13.38
N GLY A 185 7.51 2.27 14.08
CA GLY A 185 8.79 2.90 14.40
C GLY A 185 9.71 1.98 15.20
N LYS A 186 9.17 1.29 16.23
CA LYS A 186 9.92 0.30 17.01
C LYS A 186 10.34 -0.90 16.17
N GLN A 187 9.47 -1.40 15.29
CA GLN A 187 9.78 -2.49 14.39
C GLN A 187 10.86 -2.11 13.35
N LYS A 188 10.83 -0.88 12.84
CA LYS A 188 11.88 -0.34 11.96
C LYS A 188 13.20 -0.20 12.72
N LEU A 189 13.18 0.30 13.96
CA LEU A 189 14.35 0.37 14.84
C LEU A 189 14.95 -1.02 15.15
N ASP A 190 14.12 -2.02 15.46
CA ASP A 190 14.58 -3.39 15.70
C ASP A 190 15.19 -4.01 14.43
N LYS A 191 14.58 -3.79 13.25
CA LYS A 191 15.16 -4.23 11.97
C LYS A 191 16.50 -3.55 11.69
N ILE A 192 16.63 -2.27 12.00
CA ILE A 192 17.90 -1.53 11.84
C ILE A 192 18.96 -2.06 12.81
N ALA A 193 18.60 -2.35 14.07
CA ALA A 193 19.51 -2.94 15.05
C ALA A 193 20.04 -4.32 14.59
N VAL A 194 19.15 -5.19 14.09
CA VAL A 194 19.55 -6.49 13.52
C VAL A 194 20.44 -6.32 12.27
N CYS A 195 20.20 -5.29 11.46
CA CYS A 195 21.04 -5.01 10.30
C CYS A 195 22.43 -4.50 10.72
N LEU A 196 22.50 -3.66 11.76
CA LEU A 196 23.76 -3.19 12.35
C LEU A 196 24.59 -4.35 12.92
N ASP A 197 23.96 -5.32 13.59
CA ASP A 197 24.66 -6.52 14.08
C ASP A 197 25.21 -7.37 12.94
N LYS A 198 24.44 -7.57 11.87
CA LYS A 198 24.93 -8.28 10.66
C LYS A 198 26.11 -7.56 10.00
N VAL A 199 26.07 -6.24 9.95
CA VAL A 199 27.19 -5.44 9.43
C VAL A 199 28.41 -5.55 10.35
N ALA A 200 28.24 -5.53 11.66
CA ALA A 200 29.33 -5.71 12.63
C ALA A 200 30.00 -7.09 12.47
N MET A 201 29.20 -8.16 12.34
CA MET A 201 29.71 -9.51 12.05
C MET A 201 30.46 -9.57 10.71
N GLY A 202 29.95 -8.91 9.67
CA GLY A 202 30.63 -8.82 8.38
C GLY A 202 31.96 -8.08 8.45
N VAL A 203 32.05 -7.03 9.26
CA VAL A 203 33.30 -6.28 9.50
C VAL A 203 34.32 -7.14 10.25
N GLU A 204 33.92 -7.90 11.26
CA GLU A 204 34.82 -8.85 11.94
C GLU A 204 35.33 -9.93 10.99
N GLN A 205 34.46 -10.48 10.14
CA GLN A 205 34.82 -11.50 9.18
C GLN A 205 35.80 -10.95 8.12
N LEU A 206 35.57 -9.74 7.61
CA LEU A 206 36.50 -9.04 6.72
C LEU A 206 37.85 -8.75 7.39
N ASN A 207 37.86 -8.42 8.68
CA ASN A 207 39.10 -8.16 9.41
C ASN A 207 39.89 -9.45 9.68
N ALA A 208 39.19 -10.57 9.94
CA ALA A 208 39.80 -11.89 10.03
C ALA A 208 40.35 -12.37 8.68
N ASP A 209 39.62 -12.11 7.59
CA ASP A 209 40.08 -12.50 6.25
C ASP A 209 41.32 -11.68 5.85
N ARG A 210 41.34 -10.38 6.17
CA ARG A 210 42.51 -9.50 5.98
C ARG A 210 43.75 -10.00 6.74
N SER A 211 43.62 -10.46 7.99
CA SER A 211 44.78 -10.96 8.74
C SER A 211 45.34 -12.25 8.15
N SER A 212 44.47 -13.11 7.59
CA SER A 212 44.90 -14.30 6.86
C SER A 212 45.63 -13.97 5.56
N ILE A 213 45.15 -12.97 4.80
CA ILE A 213 45.80 -12.50 3.57
C ILE A 213 47.15 -11.86 3.88
N VAL A 214 47.23 -11.02 4.93
CA VAL A 214 48.50 -10.45 5.38
C VAL A 214 49.50 -11.54 5.77
N THR A 215 49.05 -12.59 6.47
CA THR A 215 49.91 -13.73 6.83
C THR A 215 50.39 -14.48 5.57
N ARG A 216 49.51 -14.69 4.58
CA ARG A 216 49.89 -15.32 3.31
C ARG A 216 50.83 -14.43 2.49
N MET A 217 50.63 -13.11 2.52
CA MET A 217 51.53 -12.16 1.86
C MET A 217 52.89 -12.10 2.54
N ALA A 218 52.97 -12.14 3.87
CA ALA A 218 54.24 -12.26 4.59
C ALA A 218 54.99 -13.55 4.23
N HIS A 219 54.25 -14.66 4.07
CA HIS A 219 54.86 -15.93 3.62
C HIS A 219 55.31 -15.87 2.15
N VAL A 220 54.59 -15.15 1.29
CA VAL A 220 55.03 -14.90 -0.09
C VAL A 220 56.25 -13.97 -0.13
N GLU A 221 56.30 -12.93 0.70
CA GLU A 221 57.49 -12.08 0.83
C GLU A 221 58.70 -12.88 1.32
N GLU A 222 58.51 -13.80 2.28
CA GLU A 222 59.57 -14.70 2.74
C GLU A 222 60.01 -15.68 1.63
N MET A 223 59.07 -16.25 0.87
CA MET A 223 59.38 -17.11 -0.29
C MET A 223 60.07 -16.34 -1.42
N VAL A 224 59.70 -15.08 -1.66
CA VAL A 224 60.33 -14.20 -2.65
C VAL A 224 61.74 -13.81 -2.18
N ALA A 225 61.93 -13.53 -0.89
CA ALA A 225 63.26 -13.32 -0.31
C ALA A 225 64.15 -14.57 -0.40
N MET A 226 63.56 -15.77 -0.40
CA MET A 226 64.27 -17.05 -0.59
C MET A 226 64.56 -17.36 -2.06
N MET A 227 63.78 -16.82 -3.00
CA MET A 227 63.99 -16.98 -4.45
C MET A 227 64.91 -15.91 -5.06
N LEU A 228 65.23 -14.83 -4.34
CA LEU A 228 66.25 -13.89 -4.76
C LEU A 228 67.65 -14.50 -4.52
N PRO A 229 68.50 -14.61 -5.55
CA PRO A 229 69.88 -15.00 -5.35
C PRO A 229 70.58 -13.96 -4.45
N GLN A 230 71.31 -14.45 -3.44
CA GLN A 230 72.35 -13.68 -2.74
C GLN A 230 73.41 -13.27 -3.76
N GLU A 231 73.20 -12.15 -4.44
CA GLU A 231 74.27 -11.46 -5.13
C GLU A 231 74.99 -10.59 -4.09
N GLN A 232 76.15 -11.06 -3.65
CA GLN A 232 77.07 -10.25 -2.89
C GLN A 232 77.54 -9.07 -3.73
N VAL A 233 77.31 -7.85 -3.25
CA VAL A 233 78.23 -6.75 -3.51
C VAL A 233 78.57 -6.07 -2.19
N THR A 234 79.83 -6.24 -1.82
CA THR A 234 80.51 -5.58 -0.72
C THR A 234 80.79 -4.12 -1.07
N CYS A 235 80.85 -3.30 -0.02
CA CYS A 235 81.62 -2.07 0.12
C CYS A 235 81.01 -0.70 -0.28
N THR A 236 80.76 0.07 0.79
CA THR A 236 81.33 1.40 1.10
C THR A 236 80.45 2.66 1.09
N SER A 237 80.63 3.39 2.19
CA SER A 237 80.39 4.83 2.44
C SER A 237 79.01 5.28 2.95
N THR A 238 78.96 5.57 4.25
CA THR A 238 78.29 6.76 4.81
C THR A 238 78.92 8.02 4.20
N PRO A 239 78.18 9.14 4.00
CA PRO A 239 77.75 10.04 5.08
C PRO A 239 76.27 10.50 4.95
N ASP A 240 75.53 10.60 6.05
CA ASP A 240 75.21 11.86 6.74
C ASP A 240 74.48 12.90 5.87
N LEU A 241 73.19 13.15 6.11
CA LEU A 241 72.70 14.52 6.29
C LEU A 241 71.26 14.56 6.82
N ARG A 242 71.17 15.25 7.97
CA ARG A 242 70.05 15.96 8.60
C ARG A 242 68.93 16.45 7.68
N THR A 243 67.80 16.75 8.34
CA THR A 243 66.59 17.50 7.91
C THR A 243 65.52 16.59 7.28
N ALA A 244 64.23 16.64 7.60
CA ALA A 244 63.41 17.76 8.01
C ALA A 244 62.07 17.27 8.62
N THR A 245 61.71 17.83 9.79
CA THR A 245 60.39 18.45 10.07
C THR A 245 59.12 17.56 10.02
N ALA A 246 58.58 17.06 11.14
CA ALA A 246 57.70 17.76 12.10
C ALA A 246 56.42 18.39 11.52
N VAL A 247 55.25 17.72 11.65
CA VAL A 247 53.90 18.31 11.85
C VAL A 247 53.02 17.24 12.52
N ARG A 248 52.93 17.14 13.85
CA ARG A 248 52.09 17.90 14.81
C ARG A 248 50.59 17.99 14.44
N THR A 249 49.84 17.02 14.98
CA THR A 249 48.52 17.15 15.64
C THR A 249 47.48 18.17 15.15
N ARG A 250 46.24 17.71 14.90
CA ARG A 250 45.09 18.28 15.62
C ARG A 250 43.86 17.36 15.68
N ARG A 251 43.63 16.83 16.88
CA ARG A 251 42.36 16.36 17.43
C ARG A 251 41.46 17.59 17.63
N ARG A 252 40.22 17.59 17.15
CA ARG A 252 39.17 18.52 17.63
C ARG A 252 37.93 17.73 18.02
N ARG A 253 37.78 17.57 19.35
CA ARG A 253 36.51 17.46 20.07
C ARG A 253 35.90 18.86 20.20
N LEU A 254 34.64 18.85 20.65
CA LEU A 254 33.77 19.93 21.16
C LEU A 254 32.77 20.38 20.08
N GLY A 255 31.45 20.29 20.26
CA GLY A 255 30.65 20.20 21.48
C GLY A 255 29.79 21.46 21.62
N GLY A 256 28.47 21.29 21.62
CA GLY A 256 27.45 22.12 22.28
C GLY A 256 27.27 23.58 21.82
N ALA A 257 26.12 23.86 21.21
CA ALA A 257 25.14 24.86 21.63
C ALA A 257 23.85 24.66 20.82
#